data_AF-A0A1H1JYZ3-F1
#
_entry.id   AF-A0A1H1JYZ3-F1
#
_cell.length_a   1.000
_cell.length_b   1.000
_cell.length_c   1.000
_cell.angle_alpha   90.00
_cell.angle_beta   90.00
_cell.angle_gamma   90.00
#
_symmetry.space_group_name_H-M   'P 1'
#
loop_
_entity.id
_entity.type
_entity.pdbx_description
1 polymer ?
#
loop_
_entity_poly.entity_id
_entity_poly.type
_entity_poly.pdbx_seq_one_letter_code
_entity_poly.pdbx_strand_id
1 'polypeptide(L)'
;MSESGDKRQPVDFANFGTPMPSFAQVRQLAAGSGMLRWAHHPHCSRHDHHLLRPFGRPVCLGCTCVAIGAPLGIVFACAMPWHAWTMWQWIALHLLLLAPTAVQPLLQKKAFKMFARILLGAVSGSYLISGLFKVDFFAPAWLFKLAVALAFAAVLKILLAWRNRRTSDPCSNCPQGMFPTCEWNLPRLLAANPHDSLLSQIRISDVTKPQNING
;
A
#
# COMPACT_ATOMS: atom_id res chain seq x y z
N MET A 1 9.65 33.59 -28.71
CA MET A 1 9.12 32.63 -27.72
C MET A 1 7.89 33.26 -27.12
N SER A 2 6.71 32.78 -27.51
CA SER A 2 5.41 33.33 -27.08
C SER A 2 4.84 32.39 -26.03
N GLU A 3 4.78 32.86 -24.78
CA GLU A 3 4.10 32.17 -23.68
C GLU A 3 2.58 32.28 -23.89
N SER A 4 1.95 31.21 -24.39
CA SER A 4 0.49 31.11 -24.36
C SER A 4 0.05 30.75 -22.93
N GLY A 5 -0.33 31.76 -22.16
CA GLY A 5 -0.93 31.59 -20.84
C GLY A 5 -2.30 30.91 -20.92
N ASP A 6 -2.34 29.63 -20.54
CA ASP A 6 -3.56 28.86 -20.34
C ASP A 6 -4.28 29.36 -19.07
N LYS A 7 -5.25 30.26 -19.24
CA LYS A 7 -6.15 30.71 -18.18
C LYS A 7 -7.20 29.63 -17.91
N ARG A 8 -6.91 28.69 -17.00
CA ARG A 8 -7.93 27.77 -16.49
C ARG A 8 -8.96 28.56 -15.70
N GLN A 9 -10.22 28.45 -16.13
CA GLN A 9 -11.34 28.99 -15.37
C GLN A 9 -11.53 28.21 -14.06
N PRO A 10 -11.90 28.88 -12.96
CA PRO A 10 -12.26 28.22 -11.71
C PRO A 10 -13.56 27.43 -11.93
N VAL A 11 -13.52 26.14 -11.57
CA VAL A 11 -14.71 25.27 -11.58
C VAL A 11 -15.54 25.63 -10.35
N ASP A 12 -16.77 26.11 -10.58
CA ASP A 12 -17.72 26.48 -9.54
C ASP A 12 -18.44 25.24 -9.01
N PHE A 13 -18.11 24.81 -7.79
CA PHE A 13 -18.62 23.58 -7.17
C PHE A 13 -19.96 23.76 -6.43
N ALA A 14 -20.57 24.95 -6.46
CA ALA A 14 -21.71 25.29 -5.61
C ALA A 14 -23.06 24.66 -6.03
N ASN A 15 -23.13 23.92 -7.14
CA ASN A 15 -24.43 23.56 -7.76
C ASN A 15 -24.71 22.04 -7.90
N PHE A 16 -24.09 21.19 -7.10
CA PHE A 16 -24.38 19.74 -7.11
C PHE A 16 -25.40 19.37 -6.02
N GLY A 17 -26.66 19.77 -6.22
CA GLY A 17 -27.83 19.35 -5.42
C GLY A 17 -28.25 17.89 -5.65
N THR A 18 -27.32 17.01 -5.97
CA THR A 18 -27.63 15.60 -6.25
C THR A 18 -27.48 14.79 -4.96
N PRO A 19 -28.54 14.10 -4.53
CA PRO A 19 -28.49 13.31 -3.31
C PRO A 19 -27.43 12.22 -3.48
N MET A 20 -26.57 12.08 -2.46
CA MET A 20 -25.56 11.03 -2.44
C MET A 20 -26.21 9.67 -2.73
N PRO A 21 -25.60 8.83 -3.59
CA PRO A 21 -26.12 7.51 -3.86
C PRO A 21 -26.22 6.72 -2.56
N SER A 22 -27.31 5.97 -2.41
CA SER A 22 -27.55 5.15 -1.22
C SER A 22 -26.39 4.17 -1.00
N PHE A 23 -26.17 3.77 0.25
CA PHE A 23 -25.15 2.76 0.58
C PHE A 23 -25.31 1.46 -0.23
N ALA A 24 -26.54 1.09 -0.59
CA ALA A 24 -26.82 -0.06 -1.45
C ALA A 24 -26.30 0.17 -2.88
N GLN A 25 -26.53 1.35 -3.47
CA GLN A 25 -26.00 1.72 -4.79
C GLN A 25 -24.48 1.84 -4.77
N VAL A 26 -23.88 2.42 -3.74
CA VAL A 26 -22.41 2.44 -3.58
C VAL A 26 -21.84 1.01 -3.51
N ARG A 27 -22.53 0.09 -2.83
CA ARG A 27 -22.14 -1.33 -2.74
C ARG A 27 -22.31 -2.09 -4.07
N GLN A 28 -23.31 -1.72 -4.85
CA GLN A 28 -23.60 -2.29 -6.17
C GLN A 28 -22.63 -1.77 -7.24
N LEU A 29 -22.28 -0.48 -7.19
CA LEU A 29 -21.22 0.14 -8.00
C LEU A 29 -19.81 -0.30 -7.54
N ALA A 30 -19.66 -0.68 -6.27
CA ALA A 30 -18.45 -1.33 -5.75
C ALA A 30 -18.30 -2.78 -6.22
N ALA A 31 -19.40 -3.48 -6.50
CA ALA A 31 -19.36 -4.87 -6.94
C ALA A 31 -18.71 -5.05 -8.33
N GLY A 32 -18.79 -4.03 -9.20
CA GLY A 32 -18.08 -3.99 -10.48
C GLY A 32 -16.69 -3.33 -10.42
N SER A 33 -16.42 -2.47 -9.43
CA SER A 33 -15.18 -1.68 -9.37
C SER A 33 -14.05 -2.29 -8.55
N GLY A 34 -14.21 -3.52 -8.04
CA GLY A 34 -13.09 -4.40 -7.72
C GLY A 34 -11.96 -3.80 -6.86
N MET A 35 -12.22 -2.81 -5.99
CA MET A 35 -11.30 -2.58 -4.87
C MET A 35 -11.79 -3.50 -3.77
N LEU A 36 -11.28 -4.73 -3.75
CA LEU A 36 -11.57 -5.67 -2.69
C LEU A 36 -11.29 -5.01 -1.35
N ARG A 37 -12.08 -5.36 -0.32
CA ARG A 37 -11.72 -5.02 1.06
C ARG A 37 -10.24 -5.42 1.23
N TRP A 38 -9.40 -4.46 1.62
CA TRP A 38 -7.93 -4.59 1.77
C TRP A 38 -7.06 -4.51 0.50
N ALA A 39 -7.63 -4.46 -0.71
CA ALA A 39 -6.90 -4.20 -1.94
C ALA A 39 -7.01 -2.71 -2.32
N HIS A 40 -5.89 -1.99 -2.17
CA HIS A 40 -5.77 -0.60 -2.62
C HIS A 40 -5.27 -0.50 -4.08
N HIS A 41 -5.19 -1.62 -4.80
CA HIS A 41 -4.76 -1.66 -6.19
C HIS A 41 -5.85 -2.28 -7.06
N PRO A 42 -6.07 -1.77 -8.29
CA PRO A 42 -7.02 -2.33 -9.24
C PRO A 42 -6.64 -3.76 -9.65
N HIS A 43 -7.62 -4.63 -9.94
CA HIS A 43 -7.37 -6.01 -10.39
C HIS A 43 -7.07 -6.10 -11.89
N CYS A 44 -6.07 -5.35 -12.36
CA CYS A 44 -5.58 -5.49 -13.73
C CYS A 44 -4.42 -6.51 -13.81
N SER A 45 -4.17 -7.03 -15.01
CA SER A 45 -3.09 -8.00 -15.27
C SER A 45 -1.71 -7.49 -14.84
N ARG A 46 -1.46 -6.17 -14.93
CA ARG A 46 -0.21 -5.55 -14.46
C ARG A 46 -0.03 -5.67 -12.95
N HIS A 47 -1.09 -5.71 -12.15
CA HIS A 47 -1.01 -5.84 -10.70
C HIS A 47 -1.22 -7.27 -10.20
N ASP A 48 -1.36 -8.27 -11.06
CA ASP A 48 -1.61 -9.65 -10.63
C ASP A 48 -0.48 -10.22 -9.74
N HIS A 49 0.76 -9.76 -9.95
CA HIS A 49 1.91 -10.10 -9.12
C HIS A 49 1.91 -9.44 -7.73
N HIS A 50 0.96 -8.52 -7.45
CA HIS A 50 0.69 -7.95 -6.13
C HIS A 50 -0.52 -8.58 -5.42
N LEU A 51 -1.16 -9.56 -6.05
CA LEU A 51 -2.35 -10.21 -5.54
C LEU A 51 -2.03 -11.67 -5.13
N LEU A 52 -2.68 -12.10 -4.05
CA LEU A 52 -2.85 -13.51 -3.71
C LEU A 52 -4.30 -13.87 -4.00
N ARG A 53 -4.58 -15.12 -4.40
CA ARG A 53 -5.95 -15.56 -4.72
C ARG A 53 -6.37 -16.77 -3.87
N PRO A 54 -6.39 -16.67 -2.52
CA PRO A 54 -6.92 -17.75 -1.70
C PRO A 54 -8.38 -18.01 -2.08
N PHE A 55 -8.74 -19.26 -2.38
CA PHE A 55 -10.09 -19.65 -2.81
C PHE A 55 -10.62 -18.83 -4.01
N GLY A 56 -9.73 -18.43 -4.93
CA GLY A 56 -10.10 -17.67 -6.12
C GLY A 56 -10.42 -16.19 -5.89
N ARG A 57 -10.40 -15.71 -4.63
CA ARG A 57 -10.68 -14.29 -4.30
C ARG A 57 -9.38 -13.50 -4.19
N PRO A 58 -9.21 -12.39 -4.93
CA PRO A 58 -7.97 -11.62 -4.82
C PRO A 58 -7.84 -10.96 -3.43
N VAL A 59 -6.63 -10.92 -2.89
CA VAL A 59 -6.31 -10.18 -1.66
C VAL A 59 -4.95 -9.51 -1.83
N CYS A 60 -4.74 -8.40 -1.14
CA CYS A 60 -3.46 -7.69 -1.19
C CYS A 60 -2.36 -8.57 -0.58
N LEU A 61 -1.41 -8.99 -1.42
CA LEU A 61 -0.28 -9.82 -1.00
C LEU A 61 0.46 -9.21 0.19
N GLY A 62 0.72 -7.90 0.14
CA GLY A 62 1.44 -7.19 1.19
C GLY A 62 0.70 -7.21 2.54
N CYS A 63 -0.59 -6.86 2.54
CA CYS A 63 -1.39 -6.80 3.77
C CYS A 63 -1.60 -8.19 4.36
N THR A 64 -1.92 -9.19 3.53
CA THR A 64 -2.09 -10.57 3.99
C THR A 64 -0.81 -11.13 4.60
N CYS A 65 0.34 -10.95 3.95
CA CYS A 65 1.62 -11.41 4.49
C CYS A 65 1.97 -10.73 5.83
N VAL A 66 1.78 -9.41 5.94
CA VAL A 66 2.04 -8.68 7.20
C VAL A 66 1.07 -9.11 8.31
N ALA A 67 -0.22 -9.28 7.98
CA ALA A 67 -1.25 -9.71 8.92
C ALA A 67 -1.02 -11.13 9.46
N ILE A 68 -0.41 -12.02 8.65
CA ILE A 68 0.01 -13.36 9.10
C ILE A 68 1.31 -13.26 9.91
N GLY A 69 2.28 -12.46 9.45
CA GLY A 69 3.59 -12.33 10.09
C GLY A 69 3.51 -11.73 11.50
N ALA A 70 2.70 -10.68 11.71
CA ALA A 70 2.64 -9.99 12.99
C ALA A 70 2.25 -10.90 14.17
N PRO A 71 1.17 -11.70 14.11
CA PRO A 71 0.86 -12.71 15.13
C PRO A 71 2.01 -13.70 15.37
N LEU A 72 2.69 -14.19 14.32
CA LEU A 72 3.84 -15.09 14.48
C LEU A 72 4.98 -14.41 15.25
N GLY A 73 5.26 -13.14 14.96
CA GLY A 73 6.23 -12.33 15.69
C GLY A 73 5.87 -12.10 17.15
N ILE A 74 4.58 -11.86 17.43
CA ILE A 74 4.06 -11.72 18.79
C ILE A 74 4.27 -13.02 19.57
N VAL A 75 3.88 -14.16 18.99
CA VAL A 75 4.08 -15.48 19.61
C VAL A 75 5.56 -15.74 19.87
N PHE A 76 6.42 -15.46 18.89
CA PHE A 76 7.87 -15.57 19.05
C PHE A 76 8.38 -14.69 20.22
N ALA A 77 7.95 -13.43 20.30
CA ALA A 77 8.33 -12.55 21.41
C ALA A 77 7.77 -13.00 22.77
N CYS A 78 6.64 -13.68 22.82
CA CYS A 78 6.14 -14.23 24.09
C CYS A 78 6.92 -15.47 24.53
N ALA A 79 7.42 -16.28 23.58
CA ALA A 79 8.16 -17.52 23.87
C ALA A 79 9.64 -17.30 24.20
N MET A 80 10.24 -16.19 23.76
CA MET A 80 11.67 -15.93 23.93
C MET A 80 12.05 -15.43 25.34
N PRO A 81 13.13 -15.95 25.95
CA PRO A 81 13.61 -15.52 27.26
C PRO A 81 14.43 -14.22 27.16
N TRP A 82 13.79 -13.10 26.86
CA TRP A 82 14.46 -11.82 26.59
C TRP A 82 15.33 -11.28 27.74
N HIS A 83 15.07 -11.70 28.98
CA HIS A 83 15.88 -11.31 30.14
C HIS A 83 17.34 -11.78 30.06
N ALA A 84 17.61 -12.86 29.29
CA ALA A 84 18.96 -13.36 29.08
C ALA A 84 19.71 -12.64 27.94
N TRP A 85 19.03 -11.74 27.23
CA TRP A 85 19.58 -11.07 26.05
C TRP A 85 20.11 -9.70 26.41
N THR A 86 21.27 -9.35 25.85
CA THR A 86 21.77 -7.97 25.89
C THR A 86 21.01 -7.09 24.90
N MET A 87 21.01 -5.76 25.13
CA MET A 87 20.40 -4.80 24.22
C MET A 87 20.92 -4.94 22.78
N TRP A 88 22.23 -5.15 22.62
CA TRP A 88 22.85 -5.31 21.30
C TRP A 88 22.38 -6.55 20.56
N GLN A 89 22.24 -7.69 21.26
CA GLN A 89 21.70 -8.90 20.66
C GLN A 89 20.24 -8.71 20.23
N TRP A 90 19.44 -8.03 21.06
CA TRP A 90 18.06 -7.70 20.74
C TRP A 90 17.97 -6.79 19.50
N ILE A 91 18.78 -5.73 19.42
CA ILE A 91 18.84 -4.84 18.25
C ILE A 91 19.30 -5.61 17.01
N ALA A 92 20.40 -6.36 17.10
CA ALA A 92 20.98 -7.08 15.97
C ALA A 92 20.00 -8.11 15.38
N LEU A 93 19.28 -8.85 16.22
CA LEU A 93 18.25 -9.78 15.77
C LEU A 93 17.16 -9.05 14.97
N HIS A 94 16.61 -7.95 15.49
CA HIS A 94 15.54 -7.23 14.80
C HIS A 94 16.02 -6.57 13.51
N LEU A 95 17.24 -6.03 13.46
CA LEU A 95 17.83 -5.50 12.23
C LEU A 95 18.06 -6.62 11.19
N LEU A 96 18.52 -7.80 11.62
CA LEU A 96 18.70 -8.96 10.76
C LEU A 96 17.36 -9.44 10.15
N LEU A 97 16.32 -9.53 10.98
CA LEU A 97 14.96 -9.87 10.52
C LEU A 97 14.37 -8.79 9.61
N LEU A 98 14.76 -7.53 9.78
CA LEU A 98 14.30 -6.42 8.94
C LEU A 98 15.01 -6.37 7.57
N ALA A 99 16.22 -6.91 7.47
CA ALA A 99 17.07 -6.80 6.28
C ALA A 99 16.39 -7.29 4.99
N PRO A 100 15.67 -8.42 4.94
CA PRO A 100 14.94 -8.84 3.73
C PRO A 100 13.91 -7.81 3.26
N THR A 101 13.27 -7.08 4.18
CA THR A 101 12.34 -5.99 3.83
C THR A 101 13.05 -4.81 3.18
N ALA A 102 14.26 -4.47 3.65
CA ALA A 102 15.07 -3.41 3.04
C ALA A 102 15.58 -3.81 1.64
N VAL A 103 15.92 -5.09 1.44
CA VAL A 103 16.36 -5.64 0.14
C VAL A 103 15.18 -5.84 -0.83
N GLN A 104 13.95 -5.97 -0.33
CA GLN A 104 12.73 -6.26 -1.11
C GLN A 104 12.53 -5.43 -2.39
N PRO A 105 12.82 -4.11 -2.44
CA PRO A 105 12.68 -3.33 -3.69
C PRO A 105 13.68 -3.69 -4.78
N LEU A 106 14.83 -4.29 -4.43
CA LEU A 106 15.88 -4.69 -5.38
C LEU A 106 15.59 -6.07 -5.99
N LEU A 107 14.86 -6.93 -5.27
CA LEU A 107 14.53 -8.29 -5.70
C LEU A 107 13.02 -8.44 -5.91
N GLN A 108 12.57 -8.24 -7.16
CA GLN A 108 11.14 -8.29 -7.53
C GLN A 108 10.57 -9.72 -7.68
N LYS A 109 11.24 -10.75 -7.15
CA LYS A 109 10.72 -12.13 -7.16
C LYS A 109 9.53 -12.26 -6.21
N LYS A 110 8.40 -12.79 -6.69
CA LYS A 110 7.15 -12.92 -5.91
C LYS A 110 7.33 -13.64 -4.58
N ALA A 111 8.05 -14.77 -4.58
CA ALA A 111 8.32 -15.54 -3.36
C ALA A 111 9.15 -14.75 -2.34
N PHE A 112 10.21 -14.06 -2.78
CA PHE A 112 11.03 -13.22 -1.90
C PHE A 112 10.22 -12.05 -1.32
N LYS A 113 9.38 -11.41 -2.14
CA LYS A 113 8.47 -10.35 -1.70
C LYS A 113 7.49 -10.84 -0.63
N MET A 114 6.92 -12.03 -0.78
CA MET A 114 6.07 -12.64 0.25
C MET A 114 6.84 -12.89 1.54
N PHE A 115 8.00 -13.56 1.44
CA PHE A 115 8.88 -13.84 2.58
C PHE A 115 9.24 -12.55 3.34
N ALA A 116 9.75 -11.54 2.65
CA ALA A 116 10.14 -10.27 3.25
C ALA A 116 8.97 -9.51 3.89
N ARG A 117 7.72 -9.71 3.43
CA ARG A 117 6.52 -9.09 4.01
C ARG A 117 5.99 -9.85 5.22
N ILE A 118 6.07 -11.18 5.21
CA ILE A 118 5.80 -11.98 6.41
C ILE A 118 6.82 -11.62 7.49
N LEU A 119 8.10 -11.55 7.12
CA LEU A 119 9.16 -11.19 8.05
C LEU A 119 9.02 -9.75 8.58
N LEU A 120 8.60 -8.79 7.74
CA LEU A 120 8.24 -7.44 8.18
C LEU A 120 7.15 -7.45 9.24
N GLY A 121 6.09 -8.25 9.04
CA GLY A 121 5.05 -8.43 10.05
C GLY A 121 5.62 -9.01 11.34
N ALA A 122 6.37 -10.10 11.22
CA ALA A 122 6.96 -10.81 12.36
C ALA A 122 7.91 -9.91 13.17
N VAL A 123 8.85 -9.22 12.52
CA VAL A 123 9.77 -8.31 13.20
C VAL A 123 9.03 -7.13 13.83
N SER A 124 7.98 -6.60 13.19
CA SER A 124 7.17 -5.52 13.78
C SER A 124 6.46 -5.97 15.05
N GLY A 125 5.81 -7.14 14.98
CA GLY A 125 5.12 -7.74 16.12
C GLY A 125 6.08 -8.09 17.25
N SER A 126 7.20 -8.74 16.94
CA SER A 126 8.18 -9.16 17.94
C SER A 126 8.86 -7.96 18.58
N TYR A 127 9.26 -6.96 17.80
CA TYR A 127 9.94 -5.74 18.28
C TYR A 127 9.05 -4.95 19.24
N LEU A 128 7.79 -4.70 18.86
CA LEU A 128 6.86 -3.94 19.68
C LEU A 128 6.50 -4.69 20.97
N ILE A 129 6.20 -6.00 20.89
CA ILE A 129 5.85 -6.77 22.09
C ILE A 129 7.05 -6.93 23.02
N SER A 130 8.21 -7.30 22.49
CA SER A 130 9.40 -7.45 23.33
C SER A 130 9.84 -6.12 23.94
N GLY A 131 9.94 -5.06 23.13
CA GLY A 131 10.39 -3.73 23.55
C GLY A 131 9.44 -2.99 24.48
N LEU A 132 8.11 -3.17 24.36
CA LEU A 132 7.16 -2.46 25.23
C LEU A 132 6.82 -3.22 26.52
N PHE A 133 6.94 -4.56 26.51
CA PHE A 133 6.41 -5.39 27.60
C PHE A 133 7.39 -6.42 28.18
N LYS A 134 8.50 -6.75 27.51
CA LYS A 134 9.38 -7.86 27.95
C LYS A 134 10.79 -7.43 28.35
N VAL A 135 11.26 -6.26 27.91
CA VAL A 135 12.61 -5.77 28.23
C VAL A 135 12.54 -4.33 28.72
N ASP A 136 13.44 -3.99 29.65
CA ASP A 136 13.68 -2.63 30.13
C ASP A 136 15.19 -2.47 30.31
N PHE A 137 15.91 -2.14 29.23
CA PHE A 137 17.38 -2.12 29.24
C PHE A 137 17.99 -0.96 30.04
N PHE A 138 17.25 0.14 30.22
CA PHE A 138 17.70 1.29 31.02
C PHE A 138 16.53 1.99 31.71
N ALA A 139 16.85 2.65 32.83
CA ALA A 139 15.92 3.49 33.57
C ALA A 139 15.99 4.95 33.07
N PRO A 140 14.86 5.68 33.06
CA PRO A 140 13.51 5.24 33.44
C PRO A 140 12.81 4.45 32.32
N ALA A 141 12.02 3.43 32.68
CA ALA A 141 11.38 2.51 31.73
C ALA A 141 10.45 3.20 30.72
N TRP A 142 9.76 4.28 31.11
CA TRP A 142 8.88 5.01 30.18
C TRP A 142 9.65 5.65 29.03
N LEU A 143 10.88 6.11 29.28
CA LEU A 143 11.74 6.73 28.26
C LEU A 143 12.22 5.67 27.28
N PHE A 144 12.58 4.48 27.76
CA PHE A 144 12.90 3.34 26.90
C PHE A 144 11.73 2.98 25.99
N LYS A 145 10.51 2.84 26.54
CA LYS A 145 9.31 2.50 25.76
C LYS A 145 8.95 3.56 24.73
N LEU A 146 9.11 4.84 25.07
CA LEU A 146 8.97 5.95 24.13
C LEU A 146 10.01 5.84 23.01
N ALA A 147 11.28 5.58 23.34
CA ALA A 147 12.34 5.39 22.37
C ALA A 147 12.07 4.20 21.42
N VAL A 148 11.56 3.08 21.94
CA VAL A 148 11.13 1.91 21.14
C VAL A 148 10.05 2.32 20.13
N ALA A 149 9.00 3.03 20.57
CA ALA A 149 7.91 3.45 19.70
C ALA A 149 8.37 4.46 18.62
N LEU A 150 9.20 5.44 19.00
CA LEU A 150 9.77 6.43 18.08
C LEU A 150 10.71 5.78 17.05
N ALA A 151 11.58 4.86 17.49
CA ALA A 151 12.46 4.11 16.61
C ALA A 151 11.66 3.28 15.61
N PHE A 152 10.58 2.61 16.04
CA PHE A 152 9.69 1.88 15.15
C PHE A 152 9.06 2.80 14.08
N ALA A 153 8.51 3.94 14.50
CA ALA A 153 7.90 4.90 13.59
C ALA A 153 8.92 5.47 12.58
N ALA A 154 10.12 5.81 13.05
CA ALA A 154 11.21 6.30 12.22
C ALA A 154 11.64 5.26 11.17
N VAL A 155 11.88 4.02 11.58
CA VAL A 155 12.24 2.91 10.68
C VAL A 155 11.13 2.66 9.66
N LEU A 156 9.86 2.66 10.06
CA LEU A 156 8.73 2.50 9.15
C LEU A 156 8.71 3.60 8.08
N LYS A 157 8.91 4.87 8.49
CA LYS A 157 8.98 6.01 7.57
C LYS A 157 10.16 5.89 6.60
N ILE A 158 11.33 5.50 7.10
CA ILE A 158 12.55 5.31 6.29
C ILE A 158 12.32 4.19 5.26
N LEU A 159 11.81 3.03 5.68
CA LEU A 159 11.53 1.91 4.78
C LEU A 159 10.46 2.25 3.74
N LEU A 160 9.43 3.01 4.12
CA LEU A 160 8.42 3.48 3.19
C LEU A 160 9.02 4.43 2.15
N ALA A 161 9.81 5.40 2.58
CA ALA A 161 10.51 6.33 1.69
C ALA A 161 11.47 5.59 0.75
N TRP A 162 12.25 4.66 1.28
CA TRP A 162 13.15 3.79 0.51
C TRP A 162 12.39 3.02 -0.58
N ARG A 163 11.29 2.36 -0.21
CA ARG A 163 10.45 1.62 -1.15
C ARG A 163 9.88 2.53 -2.23
N ASN A 164 9.37 3.70 -1.86
CA ASN A 164 8.74 4.64 -2.80
C ASN A 164 9.77 5.20 -3.80
N ARG A 165 11.03 5.38 -3.40
CA ARG A 165 12.11 5.83 -4.31
C ARG A 165 12.54 4.75 -5.31
N ARG A 166 12.43 3.48 -4.96
CA ARG A 166 12.96 2.34 -5.75
C ARG A 166 11.91 1.56 -6.53
N THR A 167 10.63 1.68 -6.17
CA THR A 167 9.56 0.97 -6.86
C THR A 167 9.07 1.82 -8.02
N SER A 168 9.32 1.37 -9.25
CA SER A 168 8.72 1.97 -10.44
C SER A 168 7.21 1.82 -10.39
N ASP A 169 6.47 2.87 -10.71
CA ASP A 169 5.03 2.77 -10.89
C ASP A 169 4.73 1.95 -12.16
N PRO A 170 4.12 0.75 -12.06
CA PRO A 170 3.77 -0.04 -13.23
C PRO A 170 2.69 0.63 -14.10
N CYS A 171 2.02 1.68 -13.62
CA CYS A 171 0.99 2.41 -14.35
C CYS A 171 1.56 3.54 -15.23
N SER A 172 2.80 3.97 -15.04
CA SER A 172 3.36 5.14 -15.75
C SER A 172 3.41 4.96 -17.27
N ASN A 173 3.61 3.72 -17.75
CA ASN A 173 3.69 3.39 -19.17
C ASN A 173 2.54 2.44 -19.58
N CYS A 174 1.33 2.65 -19.07
CA CYS A 174 0.19 1.77 -19.33
C CYS A 174 -0.55 2.20 -20.61
N PRO A 175 -0.70 1.30 -21.61
CA PRO A 175 -1.43 1.64 -22.83
C PRO A 175 -2.94 1.83 -22.58
N GLN A 176 -3.47 1.31 -21.46
CA GLN A 176 -4.87 1.46 -21.04
C GLN A 176 -5.12 2.72 -20.20
N GLY A 177 -4.20 3.69 -20.26
CA GLY A 177 -4.23 4.93 -19.47
C GLY A 177 -3.58 4.82 -18.09
N MET A 178 -3.38 5.99 -17.46
CA MET A 178 -2.74 6.09 -16.13
C MET A 178 -3.79 6.12 -15.02
N PHE A 179 -3.48 5.53 -13.87
CA PHE A 179 -4.33 5.67 -12.68
C PHE A 179 -4.37 7.16 -12.25
N PRO A 180 -5.52 7.73 -11.84
CA PRO A 180 -6.81 7.07 -11.56
C PRO A 180 -7.75 6.89 -12.77
N THR A 181 -7.43 7.43 -13.95
CA THR A 181 -8.32 7.45 -15.12
C THR A 181 -8.13 6.29 -16.09
N CYS A 182 -7.41 5.24 -15.68
CA CYS A 182 -7.21 4.05 -16.51
C CYS A 182 -8.53 3.31 -16.78
N GLU A 183 -8.58 2.57 -17.89
CA GLU A 183 -9.74 1.80 -18.33
C GLU A 183 -10.37 0.96 -17.22
N TRP A 184 -9.53 0.40 -16.34
CA TRP A 184 -9.96 -0.45 -15.23
C TRP A 184 -10.69 0.31 -14.11
N ASN A 185 -10.30 1.56 -13.84
CA ASN A 185 -10.91 2.38 -12.78
C ASN A 185 -11.93 3.40 -13.31
N LEU A 186 -11.98 3.61 -14.63
CA LEU A 186 -12.89 4.56 -15.27
C LEU A 186 -14.38 4.27 -14.99
N PRO A 187 -14.90 3.02 -15.07
CA PRO A 187 -16.29 2.74 -14.70
C PRO A 187 -16.63 3.15 -13.27
N ARG A 188 -15.66 3.04 -12.36
CA ARG A 188 -15.82 3.48 -10.97
C ARG A 188 -15.89 5.00 -10.85
N LEU A 189 -15.02 5.72 -11.56
CA LEU A 189 -15.02 7.17 -11.55
C LEU A 189 -16.32 7.74 -12.12
N LEU A 190 -16.83 7.14 -13.21
CA LEU A 190 -18.11 7.50 -13.81
C LEU A 190 -19.28 7.19 -12.87
N ALA A 191 -19.26 6.02 -12.23
CA ALA A 191 -20.26 5.64 -11.25
C ALA A 191 -20.26 6.53 -10.00
N ALA A 192 -19.09 7.00 -9.56
CA ALA A 192 -18.95 7.87 -8.40
C ALA A 192 -19.33 9.32 -8.70
N ASN A 193 -19.30 9.74 -9.97
CA ASN A 193 -19.60 11.10 -10.40
C ASN A 193 -20.63 11.10 -11.54
N PRO A 194 -21.85 10.56 -11.32
CA PRO A 194 -22.84 10.38 -12.38
C PRO A 194 -23.34 11.69 -12.99
N HIS A 195 -23.13 12.82 -12.29
CA HIS A 195 -23.57 14.15 -12.70
C HIS A 195 -22.45 15.01 -13.30
N ASP A 196 -21.22 14.49 -13.37
CA ASP A 196 -20.10 15.22 -13.94
C ASP A 196 -20.15 15.09 -15.48
N SER A 197 -20.72 16.11 -16.12
CA SER A 197 -20.89 16.19 -17.56
C SER A 197 -19.57 16.23 -18.33
N LEU A 198 -18.45 16.49 -17.65
CA LEU A 198 -17.10 16.40 -18.25
C LEU A 198 -16.63 14.94 -18.35
N LEU A 199 -16.93 14.12 -17.34
CA LEU A 199 -16.56 12.71 -17.35
C LEU A 199 -17.39 11.91 -18.37
N SER A 200 -18.65 12.29 -18.60
CA SER A 200 -19.49 11.66 -19.62
C SER A 200 -19.07 11.99 -21.07
N GLN A 201 -18.29 13.06 -21.27
CA GLN A 201 -17.74 13.42 -22.59
C GLN A 201 -16.47 12.62 -22.95
N ILE A 202 -15.81 11.99 -21.98
CA ILE A 202 -14.65 11.12 -22.25
C ILE A 202 -15.18 9.82 -22.88
N ARG A 203 -15.16 9.72 -24.21
CA ARG A 203 -15.51 8.45 -24.87
C ARG A 203 -14.42 7.42 -24.59
N ILE A 204 -14.83 6.22 -24.17
CA ILE A 204 -13.92 5.08 -23.95
C ILE A 204 -13.10 4.75 -25.22
N SER A 205 -13.65 5.01 -26.40
CA SER A 205 -12.98 4.86 -27.69
C SER A 205 -11.79 5.81 -27.89
N ASP A 206 -11.79 6.98 -27.24
CA ASP A 206 -10.72 7.96 -27.37
C ASP A 206 -9.52 7.61 -26.47
N VAL A 207 -9.77 6.84 -25.40
CA VAL A 207 -8.74 6.33 -24.46
C VAL A 207 -8.04 5.08 -25.01
N THR A 208 -8.71 4.29 -25.85
CA THR A 208 -8.22 2.99 -26.35
C THR A 208 -7.44 3.09 -27.66
N LYS A 209 -7.33 4.28 -28.28
CA LYS A 209 -6.58 4.43 -29.53
C LYS A 209 -5.08 4.21 -29.23
N PRO A 210 -4.45 3.14 -29.74
CA PRO A 210 -3.05 2.89 -29.49
C PRO A 210 -2.25 4.08 -30.04
N GLN A 211 -1.52 4.78 -29.18
CA GLN A 211 -0.56 5.77 -29.65
C GLN A 211 0.50 5.01 -30.44
N ASN A 212 0.55 5.25 -31.74
CA ASN A 212 1.57 4.71 -32.61
C ASN A 212 2.86 5.46 -32.28
N ILE A 213 3.60 4.98 -31.28
CA ILE A 213 4.91 5.51 -30.90
C ILE A 213 5.94 4.98 -31.92
N ASN A 214 5.84 5.47 -33.15
CA ASN A 214 6.89 5.37 -34.15
C ASN A 214 7.43 6.79 -34.34
N GLY A 215 8.59 7.04 -33.73
CA GLY A 215 9.36 8.29 -33.79
C GLY A 215 10.67 8.10 -33.03
#